data_AF-A0A5B8NLK7-F1
#
_entry.id   AF-A0A5B8NLK7-F1
#
_cell.length_a   1.000
_cell.length_b   1.000
_cell.length_c   1.000
_cell.angle_alpha   90.00
_cell.angle_beta   90.00
_cell.angle_gamma   90.00
#
_symmetry.space_group_name_H-M   'P 1'
#
loop_
_entity.id
_entity.type
_entity.pdbx_description
1 polymer ?
#
loop_
_entity_poly.entity_id
_entity_poly.type
_entity_poly.pdbx_seq_one_letter_code
_entity_poly.pdbx_strand_id
1 'polypeptide(L)'
;MSRDIDVDEQELEKFLRILEDFQDFIQEQMKSLERKWEKCDDSWQGESKERFSKEFTQTLDDLKTAAKNGDDALEYIEKFYQVVKEMNEQT
;
A
#
# COMPACT_ATOMS: atom_id res chain seq x y z
N MET A 1 12.72 31.68 10.48
CA MET A 1 13.04 30.53 11.34
C MET A 1 13.05 29.32 10.44
N SER A 2 14.25 28.88 10.03
CA SER A 2 14.40 27.59 9.33
C SER A 2 13.85 26.53 10.28
N ARG A 3 12.84 25.76 9.86
CA ARG A 3 12.52 24.54 10.58
C ARG A 3 13.67 23.61 10.24
N ASP A 4 14.59 23.40 11.19
CA ASP A 4 15.57 22.31 11.07
C ASP A 4 14.76 21.01 10.98
N ILE A 5 14.62 20.51 9.77
CA ILE A 5 14.09 19.19 9.51
C ILE A 5 15.27 18.25 9.77
N ASP A 6 15.36 17.76 11.00
CA ASP A 6 16.31 16.71 11.38
C ASP A 6 15.79 15.36 10.87
N VAL A 7 15.95 15.15 9.56
CA VAL A 7 15.59 13.92 8.88
C VAL A 7 16.84 13.35 8.26
N ASP A 8 17.21 12.15 8.69
CA ASP A 8 18.29 11.38 8.08
C ASP A 8 17.85 10.95 6.67
N GLU A 9 18.47 11.54 5.66
CA GLU A 9 18.20 11.29 4.25
C GLU A 9 18.37 9.81 3.89
N GLN A 10 19.37 9.12 4.47
CA GLN A 10 19.63 7.71 4.17
C GLN A 10 18.56 6.81 4.77
N GLU A 11 18.10 7.12 5.99
CA GLU A 11 16.99 6.39 6.60
C GLU A 11 15.67 6.64 5.87
N LEU A 12 15.43 7.87 5.41
CA LEU A 12 14.25 8.19 4.60
C LEU A 12 14.25 7.47 3.25
N GLU A 13 15.40 7.41 2.56
CA GLU A 13 15.56 6.67 1.31
C GLU A 13 15.33 5.17 1.52
N LYS A 14 15.88 4.57 2.59
CA LYS A 14 15.63 3.16 2.92
C LYS A 14 14.16 2.89 3.19
N PHE A 15 13.50 3.77 3.96
CA PHE A 15 12.09 3.65 4.26
C PHE A 15 11.23 3.69 2.99
N LEU A 16 11.52 4.61 2.06
CA LEU A 16 10.83 4.69 0.77
C LEU A 16 10.93 3.38 -0.02
N ARG A 17 12.12 2.80 -0.12
CA ARG A 17 12.32 1.52 -0.83
C ARG A 17 11.54 0.37 -0.17
N ILE A 18 11.55 0.29 1.16
CA ILE A 18 10.79 -0.73 1.90
C ILE A 18 9.29 -0.57 1.68
N LEU A 19 8.80 0.68 1.65
CA LEU A 19 7.40 0.97 1.44
C LEU A 19 6.96 0.62 0.00
N GLU A 20 7.80 0.93 -0.99
CA GLU A 20 7.59 0.56 -2.40
C GLU A 20 7.52 -0.98 -2.56
N ASP A 21 8.51 -1.70 -2.04
CA ASP A 21 8.53 -3.17 -2.06
C ASP A 21 7.30 -3.77 -1.38
N PHE A 22 6.86 -3.19 -0.26
CA PHE A 22 5.67 -3.64 0.46
C PHE A 22 4.39 -3.40 -0.35
N GLN A 23 4.27 -2.26 -1.03
CA GLN A 23 3.11 -1.96 -1.89
C GLN A 23 3.00 -2.96 -3.02
N ASP A 24 4.09 -3.17 -3.76
CA ASP A 24 4.14 -4.13 -4.86
C ASP A 24 3.75 -5.53 -4.38
N PHE A 25 4.32 -5.98 -3.26
CA PHE A 25 4.01 -7.26 -2.67
C PHE A 25 2.52 -7.39 -2.31
N ILE A 26 1.93 -6.40 -1.64
CA ILE A 26 0.52 -6.45 -1.24
C ILE A 26 -0.40 -6.43 -2.46
N GLN A 27 -0.11 -5.62 -3.48
CA GLN A 27 -0.88 -5.60 -4.72
C GLN A 27 -0.86 -6.95 -5.45
N GLU A 28 0.29 -7.62 -5.50
CA GLU A 28 0.39 -8.97 -6.07
C GLU A 28 -0.41 -10.01 -5.27
N GLN A 29 -0.31 -9.98 -3.93
CA GLN A 29 -1.07 -10.90 -3.08
C GLN A 29 -2.58 -10.69 -3.23
N MET A 30 -3.06 -9.44 -3.34
CA MET A 30 -4.48 -9.15 -3.59
C MET A 30 -4.96 -9.73 -4.92
N LYS A 31 -4.21 -9.52 -6.02
CA LYS A 31 -4.54 -10.09 -7.34
C LYS A 31 -4.59 -11.63 -7.28
N SER A 32 -3.68 -12.24 -6.53
CA SER A 32 -3.66 -13.70 -6.32
C SER A 32 -4.88 -14.17 -5.53
N LEU A 33 -5.27 -13.44 -4.48
CA LEU A 33 -6.43 -13.73 -3.65
C LEU A 33 -7.73 -13.64 -4.46
N GLU A 34 -7.90 -12.59 -5.27
CA GLU A 34 -9.05 -12.41 -6.17
C GLU A 34 -9.22 -13.59 -7.13
N ARG A 35 -8.15 -13.98 -7.82
CA ARG A 35 -8.19 -15.12 -8.76
C ARG A 35 -8.53 -16.44 -8.07
N LYS A 36 -8.05 -16.66 -6.83
CA LYS A 36 -8.38 -17.86 -6.06
C LYS A 36 -9.84 -17.82 -5.61
N TRP A 37 -10.33 -16.63 -5.25
CA TRP A 37 -11.71 -16.42 -4.87
C TRP A 37 -12.68 -16.66 -6.03
N GLU A 38 -12.43 -16.11 -7.22
CA GLU A 38 -13.26 -16.35 -8.41
C GLU A 38 -13.43 -17.84 -8.69
N LYS A 39 -12.34 -18.61 -8.65
CA LYS A 39 -12.37 -20.07 -8.81
C LYS A 39 -13.20 -20.78 -7.73
N CYS A 40 -13.13 -20.28 -6.50
CA CYS A 40 -13.90 -20.83 -5.39
C CYS A 40 -15.40 -20.54 -5.58
N ASP A 41 -15.73 -19.29 -5.90
CA ASP A 41 -17.11 -18.82 -6.10
C ASP A 41 -17.80 -19.59 -7.23
N ASP A 42 -17.12 -19.81 -8.35
CA ASP A 42 -17.64 -20.57 -9.51
C ASP A 42 -18.08 -22.00 -9.12
N SER A 43 -17.39 -22.61 -8.16
CA SER A 43 -17.60 -24.01 -7.76
C SER A 43 -18.49 -24.18 -6.53
N TRP A 44 -18.70 -23.11 -5.75
CA TRP A 44 -19.43 -23.16 -4.49
C TRP A 44 -20.89 -22.70 -4.67
N GLN A 45 -21.83 -23.35 -3.97
CA GLN A 45 -23.26 -23.06 -3.97
C GLN A 45 -23.84 -23.21 -2.54
N GLY A 46 -24.91 -22.49 -2.23
CA GLY A 46 -25.66 -22.58 -0.96
C GLY A 46 -25.62 -21.32 -0.08
N GLU A 47 -26.44 -21.27 0.97
CA GLU A 47 -26.61 -20.09 1.85
C GLU A 47 -25.31 -19.66 2.56
N SER A 48 -24.43 -20.62 2.88
CA SER A 48 -23.10 -20.36 3.46
C SER A 48 -22.17 -19.63 2.49
N LYS A 49 -22.35 -19.82 1.18
CA LYS A 49 -21.60 -19.10 0.14
C LYS A 49 -21.93 -17.62 0.20
N GLU A 50 -23.21 -17.27 0.18
CA GLU A 50 -23.67 -15.89 0.06
C GLU A 50 -23.15 -15.00 1.20
N ARG A 51 -23.17 -15.51 2.43
CA ARG A 51 -22.59 -14.82 3.59
C ARG A 51 -21.07 -14.67 3.48
N PHE A 52 -20.36 -15.74 3.14
CA PHE A 52 -18.90 -15.71 3.02
C PHE A 52 -18.45 -14.81 1.86
N SER A 53 -19.11 -14.87 0.70
CA SER A 53 -18.83 -14.02 -0.46
C SER A 53 -18.95 -12.54 -0.08
N LYS A 54 -19.95 -12.17 0.73
CA LYS A 54 -20.11 -10.81 1.23
C LYS A 54 -18.98 -10.39 2.17
N GLU A 55 -18.67 -11.19 3.18
CA GLU A 55 -17.59 -10.91 4.15
C GLU A 55 -16.21 -10.85 3.47
N PHE A 56 -15.97 -11.74 2.50
CA PHE A 56 -14.76 -11.76 1.68
C PHE A 56 -14.65 -10.51 0.81
N THR A 57 -15.72 -10.14 0.09
CA THR A 57 -15.72 -8.97 -0.79
C THR A 57 -15.49 -7.69 0.01
N GLN A 58 -16.12 -7.55 1.19
CA GLN A 58 -15.89 -6.42 2.09
C GLN A 58 -14.42 -6.33 2.52
N THR A 59 -13.85 -7.46 2.95
CA THR A 59 -12.45 -7.51 3.38
C THR A 59 -11.49 -7.15 2.25
N LEU A 60 -11.78 -7.63 1.04
CA LEU A 60 -10.99 -7.32 -0.15
C LEU A 60 -11.04 -5.82 -0.50
N ASP A 61 -12.21 -5.18 -0.37
CA ASP A 61 -12.37 -3.76 -0.60
C ASP A 61 -11.63 -2.90 0.44
N ASP A 62 -11.67 -3.33 1.71
CA ASP A 62 -10.91 -2.69 2.79
C ASP A 62 -9.40 -2.78 2.54
N LEU A 63 -8.92 -3.95 2.08
CA LEU A 63 -7.51 -4.15 1.71
C LEU A 63 -7.09 -3.29 0.51
N LYS A 64 -7.93 -3.19 -0.52
CA LYS A 64 -7.67 -2.30 -1.67
C LYS A 64 -7.58 -0.83 -1.26
N THR A 65 -8.47 -0.42 -0.37
CA THR A 65 -8.47 0.94 0.19
C THR A 65 -7.19 1.19 0.98
N ALA A 66 -6.77 0.23 1.80
CA ALA A 66 -5.53 0.34 2.57
C ALA A 66 -4.29 0.42 1.67
N ALA A 67 -4.21 -0.41 0.62
CA ALA A 67 -3.13 -0.37 -0.36
C ALA A 67 -3.06 1.01 -1.04
N LYS A 68 -4.20 1.51 -1.54
CA LYS A 68 -4.30 2.83 -2.16
C LYS A 68 -3.85 3.96 -1.22
N ASN A 69 -4.29 3.93 0.04
CA ASN A 69 -3.86 4.95 1.01
C ASN A 69 -2.34 4.93 1.23
N GLY A 70 -1.73 3.75 1.15
CA GLY A 70 -0.28 3.65 1.25
C GLY A 70 0.44 4.07 -0.04
N ASP A 71 -0.14 3.89 -1.23
CA ASP A 71 0.37 4.46 -2.49
C ASP A 71 0.34 6.00 -2.44
N ASP A 72 -0.78 6.56 -1.98
CA ASP A 72 -0.92 8.01 -1.78
C ASP A 72 0.13 8.51 -0.77
N ALA A 73 0.34 7.78 0.34
CA ALA A 73 1.35 8.11 1.33
C ALA A 73 2.78 8.05 0.76
N LEU A 74 3.09 7.04 -0.07
CA LEU A 74 4.37 6.91 -0.75
C LEU A 74 4.65 8.15 -1.60
N GLU A 75 3.68 8.61 -2.40
CA GLU A 75 3.81 9.82 -3.23
C GLU A 75 4.11 11.07 -2.38
N TYR A 76 3.45 11.22 -1.23
CA TYR A 76 3.72 12.33 -0.31
C TYR A 76 5.13 12.26 0.28
N ILE A 77 5.58 11.07 0.69
CA ILE A 77 6.90 10.87 1.32
C ILE A 77 8.01 11.05 0.29
N GLU A 78 7.81 10.64 -0.96
CA GLU A 78 8.75 10.90 -2.06
C GLU A 78 8.93 12.39 -2.33
N LYS A 79 7.83 13.14 -2.41
CA LYS A 79 7.88 14.61 -2.54
C LYS A 79 8.59 15.26 -1.36
N PHE A 80 8.35 14.77 -0.15
CA PHE A 80 9.04 15.24 1.04
C PHE A 80 10.55 14.95 0.99
N TYR A 81 10.95 13.74 0.56
CA TYR A 81 12.35 13.37 0.36
C TYR A 81 13.05 14.30 -0.63
N GLN A 82 12.41 14.64 -1.76
CA GLN A 82 12.97 15.61 -2.73
C GLN A 82 13.20 16.99 -2.09
N VAL A 83 12.25 17.48 -1.29
CA VAL A 83 12.39 18.76 -0.59
C VAL A 83 13.55 18.72 0.42
N VAL A 84 13.68 17.65 1.21
CA VAL A 84 14.78 17.48 2.17
C VAL A 84 16.12 17.47 1.44
N LYS A 85 16.21 16.75 0.32
CA LYS A 85 17.42 16.70 -0.50
C LYS A 85 17.80 18.06 -1.08
N GLU A 86 16.85 18.79 -1.65
CA GLU A 86 17.07 20.15 -2.16
C GLU A 86 17.54 21.13 -1.08
N MET A 87 17.04 21.00 0.15
CA MET A 87 17.48 21.81 1.29
C MET A 87 18.92 21.48 1.74
N ASN A 88 19.26 20.19 1.76
CA ASN A 88 20.62 19.73 2.10
C ASN A 88 21.66 20.13 1.05
N GLU A 89 21.31 20.14 -0.25
CA GLU A 89 22.21 20.55 -1.34
C GLU A 89 22.48 22.07 -1.39
N GLN A 90 21.63 22.89 -0.75
CA GLN A 90 21.77 24.36 -0.68
C GLN A 90 22.55 24.86 0.54
N THR A 91 23.00 23.96 1.43
CA THR A 91 23.71 24.28 2.68
C THR A 91 25.18 23.87 2.59
#